data_AF-V5HAV9-F1
#
_entry.id   AF-V5HAV9-F1
#
_cell.length_a   1.000
_cell.length_b   1.000
_cell.length_c   1.000
_cell.angle_alpha   90.00
_cell.angle_beta   90.00
_cell.angle_gamma   90.00
#
_symmetry.space_group_name_H-M   'P 1'
#
loop_
_entity.id
_entity.type
_entity.pdbx_description
1 polymer ?
#
loop_
_entity_poly.entity_id
_entity_poly.type
_entity_poly.pdbx_seq_one_letter_code
_entity_poly.pdbx_strand_id
1 'polypeptide(L)'
;MHKWREGRHRCRYCSYSSNKTTSVTNHERTHTGEKPFPCEVCGKAFALKMNLTTHQRIHVGEKPFECDTCGRRFGYSSHLTRHKRTHTGDCPYVCQDCGRAFIQKGNLDTHSLVHARPFS
;
A
#
# COMPACT_ATOMS: atom_id res chain seq x y z
N MET A 1 40.91 -4.89 15.14
CA MET A 1 40.06 -4.13 14.19
C MET A 1 39.05 -5.09 13.56
N HIS A 2 37.79 -5.05 13.99
CA HIS A 2 36.75 -5.98 13.51
C HIS A 2 36.31 -5.61 12.08
N LYS A 3 36.65 -6.45 11.10
CA LYS A 3 36.12 -6.37 9.73
C LYS A 3 34.70 -6.93 9.71
N TRP A 4 33.70 -6.10 10.01
CA TRP A 4 32.30 -6.44 9.72
C TRP A 4 32.00 -6.06 8.26
N ARG A 5 32.07 -7.02 7.35
CA ARG A 5 31.39 -6.87 6.06
C ARG A 5 29.93 -7.27 6.29
N GLU A 6 29.03 -6.31 6.48
CA GLU A 6 27.60 -6.58 6.32
C GLU A 6 27.34 -6.91 4.84
N GLY A 7 27.26 -8.21 4.54
CA GLY A 7 26.96 -8.72 3.22
C GLY A 7 25.52 -8.36 2.84
N ARG A 8 25.36 -7.52 1.82
CA ARG A 8 24.07 -7.20 1.24
C ARG A 8 23.49 -8.47 0.57
N HIS A 9 22.37 -8.96 1.05
CA HIS A 9 21.61 -10.05 0.45
C HIS A 9 20.91 -9.56 -0.81
N ARG A 10 20.95 -10.36 -1.88
CA ARG A 10 20.41 -10.00 -3.19
C ARG A 10 19.22 -10.89 -3.53
N CYS A 11 18.19 -10.31 -4.15
CA CYS A 11 17.10 -11.05 -4.76
C CYS A 11 17.63 -11.89 -5.92
N ARG A 12 17.09 -13.11 -6.08
CA ARG A 12 17.44 -14.00 -7.21
C ARG A 12 16.79 -13.63 -8.53
N TYR A 13 15.75 -12.78 -8.51
CA TYR A 13 14.92 -12.47 -9.69
C TYR A 13 15.10 -11.03 -10.21
N CYS A 14 15.65 -10.12 -9.41
CA CYS A 14 15.85 -8.74 -9.81
C CYS A 14 17.02 -8.08 -9.06
N SER A 15 17.29 -6.80 -9.35
CA SER A 15 18.36 -6.02 -8.73
C SER A 15 18.10 -5.62 -7.25
N TYR A 16 16.93 -5.96 -6.70
CA TYR A 16 16.60 -5.67 -5.31
C TYR A 16 17.61 -6.33 -4.35
N SER A 17 17.96 -5.59 -3.31
CA SER A 17 18.92 -6.06 -2.32
C SER A 17 18.68 -5.41 -0.96
N SER A 18 18.96 -6.15 0.11
CA SER A 18 18.74 -5.72 1.49
C SER A 18 19.85 -6.24 2.40
N ASN A 19 20.08 -5.55 3.51
CA ASN A 19 20.98 -6.03 4.57
C ASN A 19 20.34 -7.15 5.43
N LYS A 20 19.06 -7.48 5.20
CA LYS A 20 18.35 -8.56 5.91
C LYS A 20 17.92 -9.65 4.95
N THR A 21 18.30 -10.90 5.23
CA THR A 21 17.81 -12.08 4.47
C THR A 21 16.29 -12.15 4.46
N THR A 22 15.64 -11.91 5.60
CA THR A 22 14.16 -11.94 5.71
C THR A 22 13.48 -10.95 4.79
N SER A 23 14.06 -9.76 4.60
CA SER A 23 13.57 -8.77 3.64
C SER A 23 13.71 -9.23 2.20
N VAL A 24 14.82 -9.92 1.86
CA VAL A 24 15.00 -10.52 0.53
C VAL A 24 14.02 -11.65 0.31
N THR A 25 13.89 -12.59 1.25
CA THR A 25 12.93 -13.70 1.15
C THR A 25 11.49 -13.19 1.01
N ASN A 26 11.08 -12.21 1.81
CA ASN A 26 9.77 -11.59 1.70
C ASN A 26 9.56 -10.89 0.35
N HIS A 27 10.59 -10.24 -0.18
CA HIS A 27 10.56 -9.65 -1.50
C HIS A 27 10.47 -10.71 -2.61
N GLU A 28 11.19 -11.83 -2.51
CA GLU A 28 11.13 -12.90 -3.52
C GLU A 28 9.71 -13.46 -3.69
N ARG A 29 8.86 -13.39 -2.66
CA ARG A 29 7.44 -13.74 -2.77
C ARG A 29 6.65 -12.87 -3.77
N THR A 30 7.13 -11.68 -4.12
CA THR A 30 6.51 -10.87 -5.18
C THR A 30 6.76 -11.45 -6.57
N HIS A 31 7.79 -12.27 -6.73
CA HIS A 31 8.09 -12.98 -7.97
C HIS A 31 7.40 -14.34 -8.01
N THR A 32 7.44 -15.10 -6.91
CA THR A 32 6.89 -16.47 -6.87
C THR A 32 5.38 -16.51 -6.65
N GLY A 33 4.80 -15.45 -6.10
CA GLY A 33 3.39 -15.43 -5.69
C GLY A 33 3.08 -16.26 -4.44
N GLU A 34 4.10 -16.77 -3.75
CA GLU A 34 3.95 -17.55 -2.51
C GLU A 34 3.21 -16.74 -1.43
N LYS A 35 2.17 -17.34 -0.83
CA LYS A 35 1.34 -16.73 0.20
C LYS A 35 1.21 -17.67 1.41
N PRO A 36 2.22 -17.74 2.29
CA PRO A 36 2.25 -18.72 3.37
C PRO A 36 1.24 -18.48 4.50
N PHE A 37 0.58 -17.31 4.51
CA PHE A 37 -0.25 -16.88 5.63
C PHE A 37 -1.73 -16.85 5.23
N PRO A 38 -2.45 -18.00 5.29
CA PRO A 38 -3.87 -18.05 5.04
C PRO A 38 -4.67 -17.42 6.18
N CYS A 39 -5.76 -16.74 5.84
CA CYS A 39 -6.78 -16.36 6.79
C CYS A 39 -7.67 -17.57 7.09
N GLU A 40 -7.75 -17.98 8.34
CA GLU A 40 -8.57 -19.12 8.76
C GLU A 40 -10.08 -18.87 8.62
N VAL A 41 -10.51 -17.60 8.57
CA VAL A 41 -11.92 -17.23 8.45
C VAL A 41 -12.43 -17.27 7.01
N CYS A 42 -11.62 -16.82 6.03
CA CYS A 42 -12.06 -16.70 4.63
C CYS A 42 -11.16 -17.38 3.60
N GLY A 43 -10.11 -18.09 4.03
CA GLY A 43 -9.15 -18.77 3.17
C GLY A 43 -8.20 -17.85 2.39
N LYS A 44 -8.40 -16.53 2.43
CA LYS A 44 -7.55 -15.59 1.70
C LYS A 44 -6.12 -15.61 2.24
N ALA A 45 -5.15 -15.87 1.37
CA ALA A 45 -3.74 -15.98 1.75
C ALA A 45 -2.91 -14.74 1.45
N PHE A 46 -1.90 -14.48 2.28
CA PHE A 46 -1.03 -13.31 2.23
C PHE A 46 0.45 -13.73 2.18
N ALA A 47 1.27 -12.94 1.49
CA ALA A 47 2.72 -13.15 1.44
C ALA A 47 3.44 -12.74 2.73
N LEU A 48 2.82 -11.89 3.55
CA LEU A 48 3.39 -11.33 4.77
C LEU A 48 2.43 -11.47 5.96
N LYS A 49 2.95 -11.87 7.12
CA LYS A 49 2.17 -12.04 8.35
C LYS A 49 1.48 -10.76 8.81
N MET A 50 2.15 -9.60 8.68
CA MET A 50 1.52 -8.32 9.04
C MET A 50 0.32 -7.96 8.17
N ASN A 51 0.31 -8.39 6.90
CA ASN A 51 -0.83 -8.18 6.01
C ASN A 51 -2.00 -9.07 6.41
N LEU A 52 -1.75 -10.32 6.80
CA LEU A 52 -2.78 -11.20 7.38
C LEU A 52 -3.35 -10.59 8.66
N THR A 53 -2.49 -10.15 9.58
CA THR A 53 -2.92 -9.56 10.87
C THR A 53 -3.81 -8.33 10.63
N THR A 54 -3.40 -7.46 9.71
CA THR A 54 -4.19 -6.27 9.39
C THR A 54 -5.49 -6.63 8.66
N HIS A 55 -5.48 -7.66 7.81
CA HIS A 55 -6.67 -8.17 7.16
C HIS A 55 -7.68 -8.73 8.17
N GLN A 56 -7.24 -9.47 9.19
CA GLN A 56 -8.13 -10.04 10.20
C GLN A 56 -9.01 -9.01 10.91
N ARG A 57 -8.57 -7.74 10.98
CA ARG A 57 -9.39 -6.63 11.48
C ARG A 57 -10.73 -6.47 10.77
N ILE A 58 -10.84 -6.86 9.50
CA ILE A 58 -12.11 -6.76 8.76
C ILE A 58 -13.15 -7.74 9.29
N HIS A 59 -12.74 -8.89 9.83
CA HIS A 59 -13.65 -9.91 10.33
C HIS A 59 -14.24 -9.52 11.69
N VAL A 60 -13.45 -8.86 12.53
CA VAL A 60 -13.87 -8.38 13.86
C VAL A 60 -14.37 -6.93 13.84
N GLY A 61 -14.31 -6.25 12.70
CA GLY A 61 -14.72 -4.85 12.56
C GLY A 61 -13.82 -3.84 13.26
N GLU A 62 -12.58 -4.21 13.60
CA GLU A 62 -11.65 -3.34 14.33
C GLU A 62 -11.21 -2.14 13.46
N LYS A 63 -11.39 -0.94 14.00
CA LYS A 63 -10.98 0.32 13.36
C LYS A 63 -10.16 1.15 14.36
N PRO A 64 -8.87 0.87 14.51
CA PRO A 64 -8.04 1.47 15.56
C PRO A 64 -7.66 2.93 15.26
N PHE A 65 -7.79 3.39 14.01
CA PHE A 65 -7.35 4.73 13.61
C PHE A 65 -8.53 5.68 13.55
N GLU A 66 -8.55 6.72 14.37
CA GLU A 66 -9.63 7.70 14.45
C GLU A 66 -9.20 9.06 13.88
N CYS A 67 -10.11 9.72 13.17
CA CYS A 67 -9.92 11.10 12.75
C CYS A 67 -10.26 12.04 13.91
N ASP A 68 -9.26 12.77 14.36
CA ASP A 68 -9.35 13.86 15.33
C ASP A 68 -10.34 14.97 14.95
N THR A 69 -10.53 15.24 13.65
CA THR A 69 -11.44 16.30 13.18
C THR A 69 -12.92 15.89 13.21
N CYS A 70 -13.26 14.63 12.92
CA CYS A 70 -14.66 14.21 12.72
C CYS A 70 -15.06 12.91 13.44
N GLY A 71 -14.18 12.31 14.23
CA GLY A 71 -14.40 11.05 14.97
C GLY A 71 -14.49 9.80 14.09
N ARG A 72 -14.36 9.92 12.75
CA ARG A 72 -14.49 8.77 11.86
C ARG A 72 -13.33 7.79 12.03
N ARG A 73 -13.65 6.50 12.15
CA ARG A 73 -12.66 5.43 12.37
C ARG A 73 -12.33 4.63 11.10
N PHE A 74 -11.09 4.16 11.01
CA PHE A 74 -10.49 3.46 9.88
C PHE A 74 -9.71 2.21 10.34
N GLY A 75 -9.71 1.16 9.53
CA GLY A 75 -8.92 -0.07 9.76
C GLY A 75 -7.43 0.06 9.44
N TYR A 76 -7.05 1.08 8.68
CA TYR A 76 -5.69 1.33 8.18
C TYR A 76 -5.29 2.79 8.39
N SER A 77 -4.06 3.02 8.84
CA SER A 77 -3.51 4.37 9.05
C SER A 77 -3.44 5.17 7.76
N SER A 78 -3.03 4.53 6.65
CA SER A 78 -2.98 5.15 5.32
C SER A 78 -4.35 5.67 4.85
N HIS A 79 -5.44 4.97 5.21
CA HIS A 79 -6.79 5.41 4.91
C HIS A 79 -7.18 6.65 5.74
N LEU A 80 -6.79 6.70 7.01
CA LEU A 80 -6.96 7.89 7.84
C LEU A 80 -6.15 9.07 7.29
N THR A 81 -4.87 8.90 6.98
CA THR A 81 -4.02 9.96 6.41
C THR A 81 -4.63 10.52 5.13
N ARG A 82 -5.10 9.64 4.24
CA ARG A 82 -5.79 10.06 3.01
C ARG A 82 -7.10 10.77 3.30
N HIS A 83 -7.88 10.29 4.28
CA HIS A 83 -9.12 10.95 4.68
C HIS A 83 -8.87 12.35 5.23
N LYS A 84 -7.82 12.56 6.04
CA LYS A 84 -7.50 13.90 6.58
C LYS A 84 -7.35 14.96 5.49
N ARG A 85 -6.90 14.58 4.28
CA ARG A 85 -6.85 15.50 3.12
C ARG A 85 -8.22 16.05 2.70
N THR A 86 -9.31 15.36 2.99
CA THR A 86 -10.66 15.88 2.71
C THR A 86 -11.04 17.06 3.61
N HIS A 87 -10.38 17.20 4.77
CA HIS A 87 -10.57 18.34 5.66
C HIS A 87 -9.70 19.54 5.27
N THR A 88 -8.48 19.28 4.80
CA THR A 88 -7.54 20.35 4.41
C THR A 88 -7.70 20.80 2.96
N GLY A 89 -8.38 20.03 2.12
CA GLY A 89 -8.42 20.26 0.67
C GLY A 89 -7.13 19.89 -0.06
N ASP A 90 -6.18 19.22 0.60
CA ASP A 90 -4.90 18.81 0.01
C ASP A 90 -5.11 17.81 -1.13
N CYS A 91 -4.86 18.25 -2.37
CA CYS A 91 -5.05 17.48 -3.58
C CYS A 91 -3.73 17.38 -4.38
N PRO A 92 -2.82 16.47 -3.99
CA PRO A 92 -1.46 16.44 -4.54
C PRO A 92 -1.38 15.92 -5.98
N TYR A 93 -2.49 15.42 -6.54
CA TYR A 93 -2.51 14.84 -7.88
C TYR A 93 -3.27 15.77 -8.83
N VAL A 94 -2.54 16.41 -9.75
CA VAL A 94 -3.11 17.41 -10.67
C VAL A 94 -3.10 16.88 -12.10
N CYS A 95 -4.25 16.96 -12.76
CA CYS A 95 -4.38 16.70 -14.19
C CYS A 95 -3.65 17.78 -14.98
N GLN A 96 -2.71 17.37 -15.84
CA GLN A 96 -1.92 18.31 -16.63
C GLN A 96 -2.71 18.90 -17.80
N ASP A 97 -3.75 18.20 -18.29
CA ASP A 97 -4.55 18.66 -19.43
C ASP A 97 -5.57 19.75 -19.02
N CYS A 98 -6.13 19.68 -17.81
CA CYS A 98 -7.21 20.59 -17.38
C CYS A 98 -7.00 21.25 -16.01
N GLY A 99 -5.89 20.98 -15.33
CA GLY A 99 -5.57 21.56 -14.02
C GLY A 99 -6.39 21.02 -12.84
N ARG A 100 -7.32 20.10 -13.07
CA ARG A 100 -8.16 19.54 -12.00
C ARG A 100 -7.33 18.72 -11.01
N ALA A 101 -7.50 19.01 -9.72
CA ALA A 101 -6.77 18.35 -8.64
C ALA A 101 -7.58 17.25 -7.95
N PHE A 102 -6.90 16.21 -7.46
CA PHE A 102 -7.47 15.03 -6.83
C PHE A 102 -6.70 14.64 -5.57
N ILE A 103 -7.40 14.11 -4.57
CA ILE A 103 -6.82 13.58 -3.33
C ILE A 103 -6.08 12.24 -3.57
N GLN A 104 -6.47 11.50 -4.61
CA GLN A 104 -5.96 10.17 -4.93
C GLN A 104 -5.50 10.06 -6.38
N LYS A 105 -4.37 9.37 -6.60
CA LYS A 105 -3.84 9.10 -7.93
C LYS A 105 -4.83 8.33 -8.82
N GLY A 106 -5.48 7.28 -8.31
CA GLY A 106 -6.44 6.50 -9.12
C GLY A 106 -7.63 7.32 -9.64
N ASN A 107 -8.04 8.36 -8.91
CA ASN A 107 -9.08 9.28 -9.38
C ASN A 107 -8.56 10.15 -10.53
N LEU A 108 -7.31 10.61 -10.44
CA LEU A 108 -6.63 11.30 -11.54
C LEU A 108 -6.48 10.35 -12.74
N ASP A 109 -5.97 9.13 -12.55
CA ASP A 109 -5.75 8.16 -13.62
C ASP A 109 -7.06 7.87 -14.38
N THR A 110 -8.16 7.70 -13.64
CA THR A 110 -9.50 7.52 -14.24
C THR A 110 -9.99 8.78 -14.95
N HIS A 111 -9.75 9.95 -14.38
CA HIS A 111 -10.12 11.23 -14.99
C HIS A 111 -9.35 11.50 -16.29
N SER A 112 -8.06 11.17 -16.35
CA SER A 112 -7.23 11.34 -17.55
C SER A 112 -7.77 10.57 -18.76
N LEU A 113 -8.55 9.49 -18.55
CA LEU A 113 -9.21 8.79 -19.64
C LEU A 113 -10.26 9.64 -20.38
N VAL A 114 -10.79 10.68 -19.73
CA VAL A 114 -11.72 11.63 -20.38
C VAL A 114 -10.99 12.43 -21.47
N HIS A 115 -9.70 12.71 -21.29
CA HIS A 115 -8.87 13.40 -22.29
C HIS A 115 -8.28 12.47 -23.34
N ALA A 116 -8.24 11.16 -23.05
CA ALA A 116 -7.71 10.13 -23.94
C ALA A 116 -8.71 9.63 -24.99
N ARG A 117 -9.99 10.04 -24.91
CA ARG A 117 -11.00 9.69 -25.92
C ARG A 117 -11.10 10.82 -26.94
N PRO A 118 -10.56 10.69 -28.16
CA PRO A 118 -11.00 11.55 -29.24
C PRO A 118 -12.46 11.22 -29.50
N PHE A 119 -13.28 12.27 -29.67
CA PHE A 119 -14.64 12.16 -30.17
C PHE A 119 -14.66 11.23 -31.40
N SER A 120 -15.60 10.29 -31.42
CA SER A 120 -15.95 9.51 -32.62
C SER A 120 -16.35 10.43 -33.76
#